data_AF-X1MYN6-F1
#
_entry.id   AF-X1MYN6-F1
#
_cell.length_a   1.000
_cell.length_b   1.000
_cell.length_c   1.000
_cell.angle_alpha   90.00
_cell.angle_beta   90.00
_cell.angle_gamma   90.00
#
_symmetry.space_group_name_H-M   'P 1'
#
loop_
_entity.id
_entity.type
_entity.pdbx_description
1 polymer ?
#
loop_
_entity_poly.entity_id
_entity_poly.type
_entity_poly.pdbx_seq_one_letter_code
_entity_poly.pdbx_strand_id
1 'polypeptide(L)'
;GWAMIAPGDPELAANLAKRAASVTHDGEAIYAAQVIAAMESLAFIEFDINKLLDTAIKIIPKNSIVYNAISDIREWKVAYSDWRKTRKLIEKNYGYEKFLGNCHIIPNHCLIILGLLYGDGDFQKSLKIVNTSGWDTDCNSGNLGCLLGIRNGLKCFEGNFDWRGPVRDRMYLSTADGGGAITDAVIETFRIINICHEINGKEKITPKRGARFNFDLPGSIQGFQIEDTINSAIENIEGHSQKGNRSLAIKYHFSDPKQIVRVKTATFIPPEEINEYHHYPLIASPTLCPGQTIRAGVSADY
;
A
#
# COMPACT_ATOMS: atom_id res chain seq x y z
N GLY A 1 -0.23 -6.30 -5.58
CA GLY A 1 -1.47 -7.00 -5.97
C GLY A 1 -1.26 -8.48 -6.12
N TRP A 2 -0.50 -8.92 -7.13
CA TRP A 2 -0.27 -10.33 -7.45
C TRP A 2 0.31 -11.16 -6.29
N ALA A 3 1.21 -10.57 -5.52
CA ALA A 3 1.73 -11.17 -4.29
C ALA A 3 0.65 -11.44 -3.23
N MET A 4 -0.28 -10.50 -3.05
CA MET A 4 -1.30 -10.56 -2.00
C MET A 4 -2.43 -11.56 -2.30
N ILE A 5 -2.59 -11.97 -3.57
CA ILE A 5 -3.51 -13.04 -3.95
C ILE A 5 -2.85 -14.43 -3.95
N ALA A 6 -1.53 -14.49 -3.74
CA ALA A 6 -0.74 -15.72 -3.63
C ALA A 6 0.15 -15.70 -2.37
N PRO A 7 -0.41 -15.49 -1.16
CA PRO A 7 0.37 -15.36 0.06
C PRO A 7 1.10 -16.68 0.38
N GLY A 8 2.42 -16.61 0.62
CA GLY A 8 3.26 -17.78 0.89
C GLY A 8 3.60 -18.65 -0.33
N ASP A 9 3.21 -18.23 -1.54
CA ASP A 9 3.55 -18.90 -2.82
C ASP A 9 4.28 -17.94 -3.78
N PRO A 10 5.62 -17.82 -3.62
CA PRO A 10 6.42 -16.86 -4.39
C PRO A 10 6.48 -17.20 -5.89
N GLU A 11 6.39 -18.48 -6.24
CA GLU A 11 6.43 -18.93 -7.64
C GLU A 11 5.17 -18.52 -8.38
N LEU A 12 3.99 -18.74 -7.77
CA LEU A 12 2.72 -18.29 -8.33
C LEU A 12 2.67 -16.76 -8.44
N ALA A 13 3.08 -16.04 -7.39
CA ALA A 13 3.12 -14.59 -7.39
C ALA A 13 4.00 -14.03 -8.53
N ALA A 14 5.20 -14.59 -8.71
CA ALA A 14 6.10 -14.21 -9.78
C ALA A 14 5.55 -14.58 -11.17
N ASN A 15 4.87 -15.72 -11.32
CA ASN A 15 4.26 -16.10 -12.59
C ASN A 15 3.18 -15.09 -13.01
N LEU A 16 2.30 -14.71 -12.08
CA LEU A 16 1.25 -13.73 -12.30
C LEU A 16 1.83 -12.35 -12.62
N ALA A 17 2.84 -11.92 -11.86
CA ALA A 17 3.55 -10.66 -12.10
C ALA A 17 4.20 -10.62 -13.49
N LYS A 18 4.86 -11.71 -13.91
CA LYS A 18 5.44 -11.84 -15.25
C LYS A 18 4.40 -11.67 -16.35
N ARG A 19 3.28 -12.39 -16.24
CA ARG A 19 2.19 -12.33 -17.23
C ARG A 19 1.62 -10.92 -17.33
N ALA A 20 1.37 -10.27 -16.20
CA ALA A 20 0.86 -8.90 -16.18
C ALA A 20 1.87 -7.90 -16.75
N ALA A 21 3.13 -7.96 -16.32
CA ALA A 21 4.18 -7.06 -16.78
C ALA A 21 4.46 -7.18 -18.29
N SER A 22 4.37 -8.40 -18.84
CA SER A 22 4.62 -8.66 -20.27
C SER A 22 3.64 -7.98 -21.24
N VAL A 23 2.53 -7.42 -20.73
CA VAL A 23 1.58 -6.67 -21.55
C VAL A 23 2.16 -5.31 -21.98
N THR A 24 3.03 -4.71 -21.17
CA THR A 24 3.53 -3.34 -21.38
C THR A 24 5.05 -3.20 -21.27
N HIS A 25 5.74 -4.20 -20.72
CA HIS A 25 7.18 -4.18 -20.47
C HIS A 25 7.84 -5.51 -20.84
N ASP A 26 9.16 -5.50 -21.04
CA ASP A 26 9.95 -6.67 -21.37
C ASP A 26 11.26 -6.76 -20.54
N GLY A 27 12.05 -7.80 -20.79
CA GLY A 27 13.40 -7.97 -20.25
C GLY A 27 13.51 -7.79 -18.73
N GLU A 28 14.43 -6.92 -18.31
CA GLU A 28 14.75 -6.65 -16.90
C GLU A 28 13.56 -6.11 -16.10
N ALA A 29 12.61 -5.43 -16.76
CA ALA A 29 11.42 -4.93 -16.08
C ALA A 29 10.52 -6.08 -15.58
N ILE A 30 10.40 -7.15 -16.37
CA ILE A 30 9.71 -8.36 -15.96
C ILE A 30 10.43 -9.00 -14.77
N TYR A 31 11.76 -9.12 -14.82
CA TYR A 31 12.53 -9.74 -13.74
C TYR A 31 12.42 -8.96 -12.42
N ALA A 32 12.50 -7.63 -12.46
CA ALA A 32 12.28 -6.79 -11.28
C ALA A 32 10.87 -6.96 -10.70
N ALA A 33 9.83 -7.02 -11.56
CA ALA A 33 8.46 -7.27 -11.12
C ALA A 33 8.28 -8.64 -10.47
N GLN A 34 8.92 -9.68 -11.02
CA GLN A 34 8.93 -11.03 -10.44
C GLN A 34 9.60 -11.05 -9.07
N VAL A 35 10.75 -10.40 -8.93
CA VAL A 35 11.49 -10.31 -7.66
C VAL A 35 10.61 -9.68 -6.57
N ILE A 36 10.04 -8.50 -6.83
CA ILE A 36 9.21 -7.81 -5.83
C ILE A 36 7.98 -8.66 -5.46
N ALA A 37 7.27 -9.21 -6.46
CA ALA A 37 6.09 -10.03 -6.19
C ALA A 37 6.41 -11.29 -5.37
N ALA A 38 7.54 -11.94 -5.64
CA ALA A 38 7.99 -13.10 -4.88
C ALA A 38 8.34 -12.74 -3.42
N MET A 39 9.04 -11.62 -3.21
CA MET A 39 9.39 -11.13 -1.87
C MET A 39 8.13 -10.77 -1.08
N GLU A 40 7.21 -10.02 -1.68
CA GLU A 40 5.95 -9.62 -1.05
C GLU A 40 5.08 -10.84 -0.69
N SER A 41 5.04 -11.85 -1.57
CA SER A 41 4.28 -13.08 -1.32
C SER A 41 4.87 -13.87 -0.15
N LEU A 42 6.20 -14.02 -0.11
CA LEU A 42 6.87 -14.75 0.96
C LEU A 42 6.83 -13.98 2.30
N ALA A 43 6.79 -12.65 2.26
CA ALA A 43 6.77 -11.79 3.44
C ALA A 43 5.55 -12.00 4.36
N PHE A 44 4.49 -12.65 3.88
CA PHE A 44 3.37 -13.06 4.75
C PHE A 44 3.76 -14.11 5.80
N ILE A 45 4.83 -14.88 5.57
CA ILE A 45 5.24 -16.01 6.42
C ILE A 45 6.74 -16.03 6.79
N GLU A 46 7.57 -15.20 6.16
CA GLU A 46 9.00 -15.09 6.44
C GLU A 46 9.40 -13.64 6.70
N PHE A 47 10.21 -13.44 7.74
CA PHE A 47 10.62 -12.12 8.21
C PHE A 47 12.11 -11.85 7.95
N ASP A 48 12.93 -12.84 7.64
CA ASP A 48 14.34 -12.61 7.31
C ASP A 48 14.48 -12.01 5.89
N ILE A 49 14.95 -10.76 5.82
CA ILE A 49 15.15 -10.03 4.56
C ILE A 49 16.08 -10.78 3.61
N ASN A 50 17.14 -11.42 4.12
CA ASN A 50 18.06 -12.18 3.27
C ASN A 50 17.38 -13.40 2.67
N LYS A 51 16.53 -14.10 3.43
CA LYS A 51 15.77 -15.24 2.87
C LYS A 51 14.73 -14.81 1.84
N LEU A 52 14.11 -13.64 2.01
CA LEU A 52 13.24 -13.06 0.99
C LEU A 52 14.01 -12.83 -0.32
N LEU A 53 15.18 -12.19 -0.23
CA LEU A 53 16.05 -11.95 -1.38
C LEU A 53 16.55 -13.25 -2.01
N ASP A 54 17.04 -14.20 -1.20
CA ASP A 54 17.57 -15.48 -1.65
C ASP A 54 16.50 -16.31 -2.39
N THR A 55 15.24 -16.18 -2.01
CA THR A 55 14.12 -16.83 -2.71
C THR A 55 13.81 -16.12 -4.01
N ALA A 56 13.71 -14.79 -3.98
CA ALA A 56 13.33 -14.01 -5.14
C ALA A 56 14.35 -14.07 -6.29
N ILE A 57 15.65 -14.05 -5.99
CA ILE A 57 16.69 -14.12 -7.02
C ILE A 57 16.77 -15.50 -7.72
N LYS A 58 16.24 -16.57 -7.12
CA LYS A 58 16.18 -17.90 -7.75
C LYS A 58 15.18 -17.97 -8.91
N ILE A 59 14.24 -17.03 -8.97
CA ILE A 59 13.15 -16.99 -9.97
C ILE A 59 13.61 -16.36 -11.29
N ILE A 60 14.69 -15.59 -11.26
CA ILE A 60 15.20 -14.83 -12.41
C ILE A 60 16.52 -15.42 -12.94
N PRO A 61 16.91 -15.14 -14.20
CA PRO A 61 18.19 -15.60 -14.73
C PRO A 61 19.38 -15.03 -13.94
N LYS A 62 20.37 -15.88 -13.62
CA LYS A 62 21.58 -15.49 -12.89
C LYS A 62 22.45 -14.45 -13.60
N ASN A 63 22.29 -14.32 -14.92
CA ASN A 63 23.00 -13.35 -15.74
C ASN A 63 22.18 -12.06 -16.00
N SER A 64 21.00 -11.92 -15.38
CA SER A 64 20.21 -10.69 -15.48
C SER A 64 20.87 -9.54 -14.72
N ILE A 65 20.60 -8.31 -15.17
CA ILE A 65 21.11 -7.09 -14.53
C ILE A 65 20.51 -6.94 -13.14
N VAL A 66 19.22 -7.24 -12.96
CA VAL A 66 18.55 -7.26 -11.66
C VAL A 66 19.25 -8.20 -10.67
N TYR A 67 19.59 -9.42 -11.10
CA TYR A 67 20.31 -10.37 -10.24
C TYR A 67 21.65 -9.80 -9.76
N ASN A 68 22.45 -9.27 -10.69
CA ASN A 68 23.77 -8.69 -10.38
C ASN A 68 23.64 -7.47 -9.47
N ALA A 69 22.68 -6.58 -9.73
CA ALA A 69 22.44 -5.41 -8.91
C ALA A 69 22.09 -5.77 -7.46
N ILE A 70 21.21 -6.76 -7.25
CA ILE A 70 20.88 -7.25 -5.90
C ILE A 70 22.13 -7.82 -5.21
N SER A 71 22.92 -8.63 -5.93
CA SER A 71 24.16 -9.23 -5.41
C SER A 71 25.16 -8.16 -4.98
N ASP A 72 25.43 -7.19 -5.85
CA ASP A 72 26.34 -6.08 -5.59
C ASP A 72 25.92 -5.26 -4.37
N ILE A 73 24.64 -4.91 -4.26
CA ILE A 73 24.15 -4.10 -3.14
C ILE A 73 24.25 -4.88 -1.81
N ARG A 74 24.03 -6.20 -1.83
CA ARG A 74 24.25 -7.05 -0.64
C ARG A 74 25.73 -7.07 -0.24
N GLU A 75 26.64 -7.17 -1.19
CA GLU A 75 28.09 -7.08 -0.94
C GLU A 75 28.48 -5.71 -0.37
N TRP A 76 27.99 -4.63 -0.98
CA TRP A 76 28.24 -3.27 -0.53
C TRP A 76 27.66 -3.00 0.87
N LYS A 77 26.53 -3.63 1.22
CA LYS A 77 25.97 -3.57 2.57
C LYS A 77 26.88 -4.19 3.62
N VAL A 78 27.61 -5.26 3.27
CA VAL A 78 28.61 -5.87 4.16
C VAL A 78 29.83 -4.94 4.29
N ALA A 79 30.29 -4.36 3.19
CA ALA A 79 31.46 -3.48 3.18
C ALA A 79 31.23 -2.10 3.83
N TYR A 80 30.01 -1.56 3.75
CA TYR A 80 29.71 -0.19 4.17
C TYR A 80 28.46 -0.12 5.05
N SER A 81 28.61 0.39 6.27
CA SER A 81 27.49 0.66 7.18
C SER A 81 26.69 1.91 6.80
N ASP A 82 27.29 2.88 6.11
CA ASP A 82 26.62 4.08 5.61
C ASP A 82 26.01 3.85 4.22
N TRP A 83 24.68 3.86 4.16
CA TRP A 83 23.90 3.66 2.92
C TRP A 83 24.27 4.64 1.81
N ARG A 84 24.78 5.83 2.15
CA ARG A 84 25.18 6.84 1.16
C ARG A 84 26.37 6.39 0.31
N LYS A 85 27.26 5.55 0.86
CA LYS A 85 28.37 4.98 0.08
C LYS A 85 27.83 4.02 -0.99
N THR A 86 26.91 3.16 -0.61
CA THR A 86 26.22 2.23 -1.51
C THR A 86 25.38 2.96 -2.54
N ARG A 87 24.68 4.04 -2.16
CA ARG A 87 23.94 4.91 -3.10
C ARG A 87 24.84 5.51 -4.20
N LYS A 88 26.07 5.92 -3.86
CA LYS A 88 27.06 6.41 -4.83
C LYS A 88 27.54 5.29 -5.77
N LEU A 89 27.68 4.07 -5.25
CA LEU A 89 28.02 2.90 -6.08
C LEU A 89 26.86 2.53 -7.02
N ILE A 90 25.61 2.61 -6.55
CA ILE A 90 24.41 2.47 -7.39
C ILE A 90 24.40 3.53 -8.48
N GLU A 91 24.65 4.79 -8.17
CA GLU A 91 24.74 5.86 -9.18
C GLU A 91 25.80 5.54 -10.23
N LYS A 92 27.00 5.18 -9.76
CA LYS A 92 28.13 4.87 -10.61
C LYS A 92 27.89 3.64 -11.48
N ASN A 93 27.19 2.60 -11.02
CA ASN A 93 27.11 1.33 -11.75
C ASN A 93 25.75 1.09 -12.42
N TYR A 94 24.68 1.69 -11.87
CA TYR A 94 23.29 1.43 -12.22
C TYR A 94 22.44 2.70 -12.40
N GLY A 95 23.03 3.90 -12.32
CA GLY A 95 22.30 5.17 -12.42
C GLY A 95 21.76 5.50 -13.80
N TYR A 96 20.97 6.58 -13.89
CA TYR A 96 20.32 7.02 -15.14
C TYR A 96 21.28 7.42 -16.26
N GLU A 97 22.55 7.70 -15.96
CA GLU A 97 23.58 7.89 -17.00
C GLU A 97 23.87 6.62 -17.79
N LYS A 98 23.61 5.44 -17.21
CA LYS A 98 23.80 4.12 -17.85
C LYS A 98 22.48 3.56 -18.35
N PHE A 99 21.41 3.80 -17.60
CA PHE A 99 20.06 3.33 -17.88
C PHE A 99 19.15 4.53 -18.13
N LEU A 100 19.12 4.96 -19.39
CA LEU A 100 18.47 6.21 -19.81
C LEU A 100 16.96 6.22 -19.49
N GLY A 101 16.43 7.41 -19.23
CA GLY A 101 15.04 7.65 -18.88
C GLY A 101 14.85 8.11 -17.43
N ASN A 102 13.71 8.74 -17.14
CA ASN A 102 13.47 9.37 -15.84
C ASN A 102 12.93 8.39 -14.78
N CYS A 103 12.54 7.19 -15.19
CA CYS A 103 11.90 6.16 -14.36
C CYS A 103 12.39 4.74 -14.70
N HIS A 104 13.63 4.60 -15.20
CA HIS A 104 14.13 3.30 -15.64
C HIS A 104 14.19 2.29 -14.48
N ILE A 105 13.72 1.05 -14.73
CA ILE A 105 13.52 0.04 -13.69
C ILE A 105 14.78 -0.34 -12.92
N ILE A 106 15.94 -0.49 -13.57
CA ILE A 106 17.20 -0.92 -12.93
C ILE A 106 17.62 0.03 -11.78
N PRO A 107 17.90 1.33 -12.01
CA PRO A 107 18.25 2.26 -10.94
C PRO A 107 17.20 2.31 -9.82
N ASN A 108 15.92 2.31 -10.16
CA ASN A 108 14.83 2.35 -9.18
C ASN A 108 14.73 1.08 -8.33
N HIS A 109 14.87 -0.09 -8.95
CA HIS A 109 14.96 -1.37 -8.26
C HIS A 109 16.14 -1.40 -7.29
N CYS A 110 17.30 -0.85 -7.70
CA CYS A 110 18.45 -0.72 -6.80
C CYS A 110 18.13 0.13 -5.56
N LEU A 111 17.35 1.21 -5.69
CA LEU A 111 16.96 2.04 -4.55
C LEU A 111 16.01 1.31 -3.59
N ILE A 112 15.09 0.50 -4.11
CA ILE A 112 14.21 -0.34 -3.29
C ILE A 112 15.05 -1.31 -2.45
N ILE A 113 16.02 -2.00 -3.07
CA ILE A 113 16.90 -2.96 -2.39
C ILE A 113 17.82 -2.25 -1.38
N LEU A 114 18.34 -1.07 -1.72
CA LEU A 114 19.12 -0.22 -0.82
C LEU A 114 18.31 0.15 0.43
N GLY A 115 17.09 0.67 0.24
CA GLY A 115 16.20 1.05 1.32
C GLY A 115 15.84 -0.12 2.23
N LEU A 116 15.56 -1.28 1.64
CA LEU A 116 15.26 -2.52 2.36
C LEU A 116 16.44 -2.98 3.23
N LEU A 117 17.64 -3.08 2.64
CA LEU A 117 18.82 -3.62 3.31
C LEU A 117 19.39 -2.70 4.39
N TYR A 118 19.33 -1.38 4.20
CA TYR A 118 19.80 -0.42 5.21
C TYR A 118 18.71 0.04 6.17
N GLY A 119 17.45 -0.23 5.84
CA GLY A 119 16.30 -0.03 6.70
C GLY A 119 16.17 -1.08 7.80
N ASP A 120 16.82 -2.24 7.66
CA ASP A 120 16.81 -3.34 8.63
C ASP A 120 15.40 -3.78 9.07
N GLY A 121 14.43 -3.65 8.17
CA GLY A 121 13.02 -3.99 8.42
C GLY A 121 12.20 -2.91 9.13
N ASP A 122 12.79 -1.77 9.49
CA ASP A 122 12.08 -0.62 10.06
C ASP A 122 11.44 0.23 8.95
N PHE A 123 10.12 0.44 9.01
CA PHE A 123 9.35 1.10 7.95
C PHE A 123 9.83 2.54 7.71
N GLN A 124 9.92 3.33 8.77
CA GLN A 124 10.27 4.75 8.69
C GLN A 124 11.72 4.95 8.22
N LYS A 125 12.66 4.14 8.72
CA LYS A 125 14.07 4.19 8.31
C LYS A 125 14.22 3.81 6.84
N SER A 126 13.53 2.75 6.41
CA SER A 126 13.53 2.29 5.02
C SER A 126 12.99 3.36 4.07
N LEU A 127 11.83 3.95 4.38
CA LEU A 127 11.25 5.03 3.59
C LEU A 127 12.12 6.29 3.59
N LYS A 128 12.67 6.69 4.75
CA LYS A 128 13.63 7.80 4.79
C LYS A 128 14.79 7.59 3.83
N ILE A 129 15.38 6.38 3.79
CA ILE A 129 16.52 6.09 2.91
C ILE A 129 16.11 6.11 1.44
N VAL A 130 15.01 5.46 1.06
CA VAL A 130 14.60 5.37 -0.33
C VAL A 130 14.15 6.73 -0.89
N ASN A 131 13.39 7.52 -0.12
CA ASN A 131 12.97 8.86 -0.54
C ASN A 131 14.16 9.83 -0.62
N THR A 132 15.10 9.79 0.34
CA THR A 132 16.30 10.64 0.31
C THR A 132 17.24 10.26 -0.83
N SER A 133 17.13 9.05 -1.38
CA SER A 133 17.95 8.59 -2.50
C SER A 133 17.56 9.20 -3.86
N GLY A 134 16.42 9.91 -3.93
CA GLY A 134 15.94 10.62 -5.12
C GLY A 134 15.39 9.71 -6.22
N TRP A 135 15.41 10.21 -7.47
CA TRP A 135 14.84 9.57 -8.65
C TRP A 135 13.31 9.33 -8.51
N ASP A 136 12.80 8.16 -8.90
CA ASP A 136 11.37 7.85 -8.98
C ASP A 136 10.78 7.53 -7.59
N THR A 137 10.67 8.56 -6.75
CA THR A 137 10.47 8.38 -5.30
C THR A 137 9.13 7.72 -4.95
N ASP A 138 8.06 7.98 -5.68
CA ASP A 138 6.73 7.42 -5.43
C ASP A 138 6.70 5.92 -5.72
N CYS A 139 7.19 5.48 -6.89
CA CYS A 139 7.30 4.07 -7.23
C CYS A 139 8.19 3.30 -6.24
N ASN A 140 9.35 3.86 -5.90
CA ASN A 140 10.29 3.22 -5.00
C ASN A 140 9.74 3.08 -3.57
N SER A 141 9.11 4.16 -3.06
CA SER A 141 8.47 4.16 -1.74
C SER A 141 7.26 3.25 -1.70
N GLY A 142 6.46 3.23 -2.76
CA GLY A 142 5.26 2.40 -2.87
C GLY A 142 5.59 0.91 -2.79
N ASN A 143 6.56 0.44 -3.56
CA ASN A 143 6.99 -0.97 -3.54
C ASN A 143 7.63 -1.35 -2.20
N LEU A 144 8.57 -0.53 -1.69
CA LEU A 144 9.24 -0.82 -0.42
C LEU A 144 8.27 -0.78 0.77
N GLY A 145 7.38 0.22 0.79
CA GLY A 145 6.35 0.37 1.82
C GLY A 145 5.33 -0.77 1.79
N CYS A 146 4.94 -1.23 0.60
CA CYS A 146 4.07 -2.40 0.43
C CYS A 146 4.70 -3.66 1.04
N LEU A 147 5.94 -3.98 0.66
CA LEU A 147 6.69 -5.12 1.20
C LEU A 147 6.79 -5.08 2.73
N LEU A 148 7.16 -3.93 3.30
CA LEU A 148 7.30 -3.77 4.75
C LEU A 148 5.94 -3.78 5.46
N GLY A 149 4.89 -3.24 4.84
CA GLY A 149 3.52 -3.31 5.35
C GLY A 149 3.00 -4.74 5.44
N ILE A 150 3.26 -5.57 4.42
CA ILE A 150 2.96 -7.01 4.45
C ILE A 150 3.76 -7.70 5.56
N ARG A 151 5.09 -7.52 5.56
CA ARG A 151 6.00 -8.19 6.49
C ARG A 151 5.71 -7.86 7.96
N ASN A 152 5.45 -6.59 8.26
CA ASN A 152 5.39 -6.13 9.65
C ASN A 152 3.95 -5.96 10.16
N GLY A 153 2.96 -6.00 9.27
CA GLY A 153 1.57 -5.67 9.58
C GLY A 153 1.40 -4.22 10.04
N LEU A 154 0.23 -3.92 10.62
CA LEU A 154 -0.14 -2.55 11.04
C LEU A 154 0.82 -1.91 12.06
N LYS A 155 1.57 -2.72 12.81
CA LYS A 155 2.53 -2.24 13.81
C LYS A 155 3.68 -1.43 13.18
N CYS A 156 3.93 -1.58 11.88
CA CYS A 156 4.99 -0.85 11.20
C CYS A 156 4.74 0.66 11.10
N PHE A 157 3.49 1.08 11.30
CA PHE A 157 3.07 2.47 11.31
C PHE A 157 3.06 3.08 12.72
N GLU A 158 3.36 2.30 13.75
CA GLU A 158 3.48 2.79 15.13
C GLU A 158 4.81 3.54 15.30
N GLY A 159 4.80 4.64 16.05
CA GLY A 159 6.00 5.44 16.31
C GLY A 159 5.70 6.92 16.46
N ASN A 160 6.70 7.75 16.15
CA ASN A 160 6.64 9.20 16.38
C ASN A 160 5.87 9.97 15.28
N PHE A 161 5.54 9.32 14.16
CA PHE A 161 4.88 9.94 13.03
C PHE A 161 3.56 9.23 12.74
N ASP A 162 2.52 10.02 12.50
CA ASP A 162 1.23 9.51 12.07
C ASP A 162 1.25 9.25 10.55
N TRP A 163 1.54 8.01 10.18
CA TRP A 163 1.58 7.57 8.78
C TRP A 163 0.19 7.36 8.16
N ARG A 164 -0.85 7.15 8.97
CA ARG A 164 -2.17 6.71 8.48
C ARG A 164 -3.21 7.82 8.55
N GLY A 165 -3.16 8.68 9.56
CA GLY A 165 -4.15 9.72 9.80
C GLY A 165 -4.26 10.79 8.71
N PRO A 166 -3.22 11.15 7.95
CA PRO A 166 -3.39 12.02 6.77
C PRO A 166 -4.15 11.34 5.62
N VAL A 167 -3.88 10.05 5.38
CA VAL A 167 -4.46 9.27 4.26
C VAL A 167 -5.89 8.83 4.58
N ARG A 168 -6.16 8.39 5.82
CA ARG A 168 -7.49 7.99 6.32
C ARG A 168 -8.10 6.85 5.52
N ASP A 169 -7.27 5.89 5.14
CA ASP A 169 -7.58 4.76 4.25
C ASP A 169 -7.97 5.16 2.81
N ARG A 170 -8.07 6.45 2.47
CA ARG A 170 -8.61 6.91 1.18
C ARG A 170 -7.67 6.56 0.04
N MET A 171 -8.24 6.15 -1.08
CA MET A 171 -7.52 5.93 -2.32
C MET A 171 -8.34 6.49 -3.49
N TYR A 172 -7.68 7.28 -4.33
CA TYR A 172 -8.23 7.72 -5.61
C TYR A 172 -7.56 6.90 -6.72
N LEU A 173 -8.37 6.23 -7.53
CA LEU A 173 -7.88 5.30 -8.56
C LEU A 173 -8.18 5.86 -9.94
N SER A 174 -7.15 6.00 -10.76
CA SER A 174 -7.34 6.13 -12.21
C SER A 174 -7.74 4.75 -12.75
N THR A 175 -9.02 4.60 -13.08
CA THR A 175 -9.61 3.33 -13.50
C THR A 175 -10.61 3.55 -14.62
N ALA A 176 -10.76 2.54 -15.48
CA ALA A 176 -11.81 2.49 -16.49
C ALA A 176 -13.21 2.28 -15.87
N ASP A 177 -13.27 1.77 -14.64
CA ASP A 177 -14.51 1.70 -13.85
C ASP A 177 -14.74 3.03 -13.12
N GLY A 178 -15.53 3.92 -13.73
CA GLY A 178 -15.83 5.24 -13.15
C GLY A 178 -16.42 5.19 -11.73
N GLY A 179 -17.09 4.09 -11.34
CA GLY A 179 -17.62 3.91 -9.98
C GLY A 179 -16.59 3.43 -8.95
N GLY A 180 -15.43 2.95 -9.42
CA GLY A 180 -14.31 2.48 -8.61
C GLY A 180 -13.22 3.52 -8.35
N ALA A 181 -13.38 4.74 -8.87
CA ALA A 181 -12.37 5.79 -8.77
C ALA A 181 -12.14 6.33 -7.34
N ILE A 182 -13.11 6.09 -6.43
CA ILE A 182 -12.99 6.43 -5.00
C ILE A 182 -13.20 5.15 -4.20
N THR A 183 -12.15 4.74 -3.52
CA THR A 183 -12.13 3.53 -2.71
C THR A 183 -11.36 3.77 -1.41
N ASP A 184 -11.22 2.70 -0.63
CA ASP A 184 -10.41 2.71 0.58
C ASP A 184 -9.65 1.39 0.77
N ALA A 185 -8.65 1.42 1.65
CA ALA A 185 -7.80 0.27 1.93
C ALA A 185 -8.59 -0.98 2.37
N VAL A 186 -9.73 -0.85 3.04
CA VAL A 186 -10.57 -1.98 3.48
C VAL A 186 -11.32 -2.58 2.30
N ILE A 187 -11.91 -1.75 1.43
CA ILE A 187 -12.57 -2.21 0.20
C ILE A 187 -11.58 -3.00 -0.66
N GLU A 188 -10.38 -2.47 -0.89
CA GLU A 188 -9.36 -3.15 -1.68
C GLU A 188 -8.83 -4.42 -1.01
N THR A 189 -8.69 -4.42 0.32
CA THR A 189 -8.31 -5.61 1.08
C THR A 189 -9.30 -6.75 0.85
N PHE A 190 -10.62 -6.50 0.98
CA PHE A 190 -11.62 -7.55 0.75
C PHE A 190 -11.75 -7.94 -0.73
N ARG A 191 -11.48 -7.04 -1.68
CA ARG A 191 -11.38 -7.40 -3.11
C ARG A 191 -10.25 -8.40 -3.34
N ILE A 192 -9.06 -8.13 -2.81
CA ILE A 192 -7.89 -9.02 -2.91
C ILE A 192 -8.15 -10.36 -2.23
N ILE A 193 -8.68 -10.35 -0.99
CA ILE A 193 -9.04 -11.58 -0.27
C ILE A 193 -10.04 -12.41 -1.07
N ASN A 194 -11.06 -11.79 -1.67
CA ASN A 194 -12.06 -12.50 -2.44
C ASN A 194 -11.52 -13.07 -3.77
N ILE A 195 -10.56 -12.40 -4.41
CA ILE A 195 -9.83 -12.97 -5.56
C ILE A 195 -9.05 -14.21 -5.11
N CYS A 196 -8.32 -14.12 -3.99
CA CYS A 196 -7.60 -15.26 -3.42
C CYS A 196 -8.55 -16.43 -3.10
N HIS A 197 -9.69 -16.16 -2.48
CA HIS A 197 -10.71 -17.16 -2.19
C HIS A 197 -11.22 -17.83 -3.47
N GLU A 198 -11.56 -17.04 -4.50
CA GLU A 198 -12.08 -17.55 -5.77
C GLU A 198 -11.08 -18.46 -6.50
N ILE A 199 -9.80 -18.06 -6.55
CA ILE A 199 -8.72 -18.89 -7.13
C ILE A 199 -8.55 -20.22 -6.38
N ASN A 200 -8.84 -20.23 -5.07
CA ASN A 200 -8.75 -21.40 -4.21
C ASN A 200 -10.09 -22.15 -4.03
N GLY A 201 -11.13 -21.80 -4.78
CA GLY A 201 -12.45 -22.45 -4.68
C GLY A 201 -13.17 -22.24 -3.34
N LYS A 202 -12.84 -21.16 -2.61
CA LYS A 202 -13.45 -20.79 -1.33
C LYS A 202 -14.57 -19.77 -1.53
N GLU A 203 -15.53 -19.75 -0.61
CA GLU A 203 -16.62 -18.77 -0.61
C GLU A 203 -16.11 -17.35 -0.35
N LYS A 204 -16.73 -16.35 -0.99
CA LYS A 204 -16.39 -14.94 -0.82
C LYS A 204 -16.78 -14.45 0.58
N ILE A 205 -15.92 -13.64 1.18
CA ILE A 205 -16.19 -12.94 2.44
C ILE A 205 -16.91 -11.62 2.14
N THR A 206 -18.03 -11.40 2.83
CA THR A 206 -18.83 -10.17 2.71
C THR A 206 -19.08 -9.54 4.09
N PRO A 207 -18.16 -8.71 4.59
CA PRO A 207 -18.26 -8.09 5.91
C PRO A 207 -19.56 -7.31 6.07
N LYS A 208 -20.18 -7.43 7.25
CA LYS A 208 -21.46 -6.80 7.61
C LYS A 208 -22.54 -6.91 6.51
N ARG A 209 -22.61 -8.05 5.82
CA ARG A 209 -23.54 -8.35 4.72
C ARG A 209 -23.38 -7.41 3.52
N GLY A 210 -22.13 -7.06 3.20
CA GLY A 210 -21.81 -6.19 2.06
C GLY A 210 -22.01 -4.71 2.33
N ALA A 211 -21.87 -4.27 3.60
CA ALA A 211 -21.85 -2.85 3.90
C ALA A 211 -20.64 -2.19 3.23
N ARG A 212 -20.85 -1.10 2.48
CA ARG A 212 -19.78 -0.33 1.85
C ARG A 212 -18.75 0.13 2.87
N PHE A 213 -19.23 0.67 3.99
CA PHE A 213 -18.43 1.06 5.14
C PHE A 213 -18.74 0.12 6.29
N ASN A 214 -17.80 -0.78 6.59
CA ASN A 214 -17.95 -1.82 7.59
C ASN A 214 -17.06 -1.57 8.82
N PHE A 215 -15.91 -0.92 8.69
CA PHE A 215 -14.98 -0.64 9.80
C PHE A 215 -14.48 -1.89 10.56
N ASP A 216 -14.60 -3.09 9.99
CA ASP A 216 -14.24 -4.34 10.69
C ASP A 216 -12.73 -4.55 10.83
N LEU A 217 -11.91 -3.87 10.01
CA LEU A 217 -10.46 -3.97 10.10
C LEU A 217 -9.88 -2.95 11.11
N PRO A 218 -8.92 -3.36 11.97
CA PRO A 218 -8.39 -2.51 13.04
C PRO A 218 -7.82 -1.17 12.57
N GLY A 219 -8.24 -0.09 13.23
CA GLY A 219 -7.77 1.26 12.96
C GLY A 219 -8.34 1.91 11.70
N SER A 220 -9.22 1.21 10.96
CA SER A 220 -9.80 1.78 9.74
C SER A 220 -10.96 2.72 10.02
N ILE A 221 -10.93 3.87 9.35
CA ILE A 221 -11.99 4.88 9.32
C ILE A 221 -12.60 5.08 7.94
N GLN A 222 -12.13 4.35 6.90
CA GLN A 222 -12.70 4.29 5.55
C GLN A 222 -13.04 5.67 4.95
N GLY A 223 -12.11 6.62 5.10
CA GLY A 223 -12.24 7.98 4.59
C GLY A 223 -13.17 8.91 5.35
N PHE A 224 -13.78 8.47 6.46
CA PHE A 224 -14.57 9.34 7.32
C PHE A 224 -13.70 10.41 8.00
N GLN A 225 -14.28 11.60 8.17
CA GLN A 225 -13.66 12.78 8.72
C GLN A 225 -14.66 13.52 9.59
N ILE A 226 -14.18 14.16 10.65
CA ILE A 226 -14.98 15.01 11.54
C ILE A 226 -14.69 16.48 11.26
N GLU A 227 -15.72 17.33 11.19
CA GLU A 227 -15.52 18.75 10.87
C GLU A 227 -14.92 19.56 12.02
N ASP A 228 -15.31 19.27 13.26
CA ASP A 228 -14.84 19.97 14.46
C ASP A 228 -13.95 19.04 15.30
N THR A 229 -12.63 19.20 15.21
CA THR A 229 -11.68 18.35 15.94
C THR A 229 -11.39 18.83 17.37
N ILE A 230 -11.94 19.99 17.80
CA ILE A 230 -11.59 20.57 19.10
C ILE A 230 -12.20 19.75 20.24
N ASN A 231 -13.48 19.39 20.10
CA ASN A 231 -14.23 18.65 21.12
C ASN A 231 -14.77 17.31 20.62
N SER A 232 -14.35 16.86 19.44
CA SER A 232 -14.79 15.58 18.90
C SER A 232 -13.72 14.85 18.09
N ALA A 233 -13.84 13.53 18.07
CA ALA A 233 -12.90 12.63 17.43
C ALA A 233 -13.63 11.44 16.82
N ILE A 234 -13.00 10.83 15.81
CA ILE A 234 -13.43 9.53 15.26
C ILE A 234 -12.36 8.49 15.52
N GLU A 235 -12.80 7.27 15.84
CA GLU A 235 -11.89 6.17 16.15
C GLU A 235 -12.52 4.85 15.75
N ASN A 236 -11.68 3.89 15.35
CA ASN A 236 -12.10 2.52 15.11
C ASN A 236 -12.00 1.68 16.40
N ILE A 237 -13.14 1.38 17.02
CA ILE A 237 -13.20 0.66 18.31
C ILE A 237 -13.71 -0.78 18.16
N GLU A 238 -13.40 -1.64 19.13
CA GLU A 238 -14.01 -2.97 19.24
C GLU A 238 -15.43 -2.89 19.82
N GLY A 239 -16.30 -3.81 19.39
CA GLY A 239 -17.68 -3.89 19.87
C GLY A 239 -18.64 -2.92 19.18
N HIS A 240 -19.80 -2.73 19.82
CA HIS A 240 -20.91 -1.86 19.39
C HIS A 240 -21.49 -2.18 18.00
N SER A 241 -21.06 -3.27 17.35
CA SER A 241 -21.59 -3.72 16.07
C SER A 241 -22.49 -4.93 16.23
N GLN A 242 -23.67 -4.89 15.61
CA GLN A 242 -24.60 -6.04 15.55
C GLN A 242 -24.21 -7.09 14.51
N LYS A 243 -23.28 -6.77 13.60
CA LYS A 243 -22.99 -7.59 12.39
C LYS A 243 -21.49 -7.80 12.13
N GLY A 244 -20.63 -7.36 13.05
CA GLY A 244 -19.18 -7.43 12.94
C GLY A 244 -18.53 -7.21 14.30
N ASN A 245 -17.21 -7.02 14.32
CA ASN A 245 -16.45 -6.98 15.57
C ASN A 245 -16.04 -5.57 15.98
N ARG A 246 -16.06 -4.61 15.04
CA ARG A 246 -15.57 -3.25 15.27
C ARG A 246 -16.53 -2.22 14.71
N SER A 247 -16.44 -0.97 15.17
CA SER A 247 -17.30 0.13 14.75
C SER A 247 -16.51 1.43 14.63
N LEU A 248 -17.00 2.37 13.80
CA LEU A 248 -16.53 3.75 13.82
C LEU A 248 -17.22 4.47 14.99
N ALA A 249 -16.48 4.74 16.05
CA ALA A 249 -16.93 5.58 17.15
C ALA A 249 -16.83 7.05 16.78
N ILE A 250 -17.83 7.82 17.19
CA ILE A 250 -17.82 9.29 17.14
C ILE A 250 -17.84 9.74 18.60
N LYS A 251 -16.69 10.20 19.10
CA LYS A 251 -16.52 10.70 20.46
C LYS A 251 -16.71 12.21 20.46
N TYR A 252 -17.50 12.74 21.37
CA TYR A 252 -17.75 14.17 21.48
C TYR A 252 -18.01 14.59 22.92
N HIS A 253 -17.67 15.83 23.24
CA HIS A 253 -18.02 16.48 24.51
C HIS A 253 -18.89 17.69 24.21
N PHE A 254 -20.15 17.65 24.64
CA PHE A 254 -21.05 18.78 24.50
C PHE A 254 -20.89 19.74 25.67
N SER A 255 -20.48 20.98 25.38
CA SER A 255 -20.61 22.10 26.31
C SER A 255 -21.95 22.83 26.13
N ASP A 256 -22.57 22.72 24.96
CA ASP A 256 -23.88 23.27 24.62
C ASP A 256 -24.74 22.17 23.97
N PRO A 257 -25.96 21.90 24.47
CA PRO A 257 -26.91 20.95 23.86
C PRO A 257 -27.26 21.23 22.40
N LYS A 258 -27.01 22.45 21.89
CA LYS A 258 -27.23 22.84 20.49
C LYS A 258 -26.06 22.54 19.57
N GLN A 259 -24.92 22.10 20.11
CA GLN A 259 -23.74 21.83 19.31
C GLN A 259 -23.98 20.63 18.38
N ILE A 260 -23.54 20.76 17.12
CA ILE A 260 -23.71 19.74 16.09
C ILE A 260 -22.33 19.16 15.76
N VAL A 261 -22.20 17.85 15.87
CA VAL A 261 -21.04 17.11 15.37
C VAL A 261 -21.36 16.58 13.97
N ARG A 262 -20.53 16.91 12.98
CA ARG A 262 -20.67 16.41 11.61
C ARG A 262 -19.51 15.49 11.26
N VAL A 263 -19.86 14.28 10.83
CA VAL A 263 -18.92 13.31 10.28
C VAL A 263 -19.30 13.02 8.84
N LYS A 264 -18.33 13.06 7.93
CA LYS A 264 -18.53 12.94 6.49
C LYS A 264 -17.47 12.05 5.85
N THR A 265 -17.83 11.41 4.74
CA THR A 265 -16.89 10.75 3.84
C THR A 265 -17.21 11.18 2.41
N ALA A 266 -16.19 11.24 1.56
CA ALA A 266 -16.34 11.72 0.20
C ALA A 266 -17.03 10.65 -0.67
N THR A 267 -18.12 11.03 -1.34
CA THR A 267 -18.77 10.18 -2.36
C THR A 267 -18.34 10.55 -3.78
N PHE A 268 -17.70 11.70 -3.95
CA PHE A 268 -17.04 12.17 -5.18
C PHE A 268 -15.69 12.80 -4.82
N ILE A 269 -14.78 12.95 -5.78
CA ILE A 269 -13.45 13.54 -5.52
C ILE A 269 -13.68 15.00 -5.10
N PRO A 270 -13.22 15.42 -3.91
CA PRO A 270 -13.40 16.79 -3.45
C PRO A 270 -12.71 17.80 -4.38
N PRO A 271 -13.29 18.98 -4.65
CA PRO A 271 -12.68 19.99 -5.53
C PRO A 271 -11.26 20.38 -5.14
N GLU A 272 -10.95 20.46 -3.84
CA GLU A 272 -9.62 20.72 -3.30
C GLU A 272 -8.59 19.66 -3.74
N GLU A 273 -9.01 18.39 -3.85
CA GLU A 273 -8.16 17.27 -4.29
C GLU A 273 -8.05 17.22 -5.82
N ILE A 274 -8.95 17.85 -6.58
CA ILE A 274 -8.88 17.96 -8.04
C ILE A 274 -7.95 19.11 -8.45
N ASN A 275 -8.05 20.24 -7.75
CA ASN A 275 -7.36 21.47 -8.14
C ASN A 275 -5.86 21.46 -7.83
N GLU A 276 -5.39 20.61 -6.91
CA GLU A 276 -3.96 20.48 -6.59
C GLU A 276 -3.17 19.63 -7.61
N TYR A 277 -3.82 18.77 -8.40
CA TYR A 277 -3.16 17.83 -9.30
C TYR A 277 -3.30 18.21 -10.78
N HIS A 278 -2.50 19.17 -11.25
CA HIS A 278 -2.53 19.60 -12.66
C HIS A 278 -1.98 18.58 -13.67
N HIS A 279 -1.31 17.51 -13.21
CA HIS A 279 -0.58 16.59 -14.10
C HIS A 279 -1.28 15.25 -14.36
N TYR A 280 -2.32 14.89 -13.59
CA TYR A 280 -3.07 13.64 -13.74
C TYR A 280 -4.58 13.89 -13.65
N PRO A 281 -5.26 14.22 -14.77
CA PRO A 281 -6.70 14.42 -14.74
C PRO A 281 -7.39 13.10 -14.39
N LEU A 282 -8.20 13.11 -13.33
CA LEU A 282 -8.95 11.95 -12.87
C LEU A 282 -10.42 12.09 -13.29
N ILE A 283 -10.88 11.17 -14.15
CA ILE A 283 -12.30 11.07 -14.51
C ILE A 283 -12.95 10.06 -13.57
N ALA A 284 -13.87 10.54 -12.73
CA ALA A 284 -14.60 9.71 -11.78
C ALA A 284 -16.11 9.88 -11.95
N SER A 285 -16.86 8.89 -11.49
CA SER A 285 -18.29 9.01 -11.21
C SER A 285 -18.52 9.02 -9.71
N PRO A 286 -19.57 9.71 -9.21
CA PRO A 286 -19.92 9.64 -7.81
C PRO A 286 -20.31 8.22 -7.43
N THR A 287 -19.89 7.83 -6.23
CA THR A 287 -20.19 6.53 -5.62
C THR A 287 -21.59 6.48 -5.00
N LEU A 288 -22.27 7.63 -4.97
CA LEU A 288 -23.64 7.82 -4.51
C LEU A 288 -24.38 8.74 -5.50
N CYS A 289 -25.50 8.28 -6.04
CA CYS A 289 -26.31 8.99 -7.03
C CYS A 289 -27.72 9.32 -6.49
N PRO A 290 -28.39 10.37 -7.02
CA PRO A 290 -29.79 10.64 -6.72
C PRO A 290 -30.69 9.41 -6.93
N GLY A 291 -31.61 9.17 -6.00
CA GLY A 291 -32.53 8.03 -6.03
C GLY A 291 -32.03 6.77 -5.29
N GLN A 292 -30.78 6.73 -4.84
CA GLN A 292 -30.28 5.62 -4.03
C GLN A 292 -30.75 5.74 -2.56
N THR A 293 -31.04 4.59 -1.94
CA THR A 293 -31.38 4.50 -0.51
C THR A 293 -30.14 4.17 0.31
N ILE A 294 -29.83 5.01 1.31
CA ILE A 294 -28.74 4.77 2.26
C ILE A 294 -29.32 4.09 3.50
N ARG A 295 -28.63 3.07 4.01
CA ARG A 295 -28.93 2.43 5.29
C ARG A 295 -27.68 2.44 6.16
N ALA A 296 -27.83 2.81 7.42
CA ALA A 296 -26.77 2.79 8.42
C ALA A 296 -27.28 2.10 9.70
N GLY A 297 -26.41 1.35 10.35
CA GLY A 297 -26.63 0.90 11.73
C GLY A 297 -25.93 1.86 12.66
N VAL A 298 -26.67 2.45 13.61
CA VAL A 298 -26.15 3.41 14.60
C VAL A 298 -26.58 2.94 15.98
N SER A 299 -25.68 3.09 16.94
CA SER A 299 -25.90 2.87 18.37
C SER A 299 -25.35 4.07 19.14
N ALA A 300 -25.98 4.41 20.24
CA ALA A 300 -25.51 5.44 21.16
C ALA A 300 -25.37 4.82 22.56
N ASP A 301 -24.30 5.18 23.26
CA ASP A 301 -24.16 4.87 24.67
C ASP A 301 -25.10 5.82 25.44
N TYR A 302 -25.96 5.25 26.29
CA TYR A 302 -26.90 5.99 27.14
C TYR A 302 -26.26 6.37 28.48
#